data_AF-A0A0N4Y3X0-F1
#
_entry.id   AF-A0A0N4Y3X0-F1
#
_cell.length_a   1.000
_cell.length_b   1.000
_cell.length_c   1.000
_cell.angle_alpha   90.00
_cell.angle_beta   90.00
_cell.angle_gamma   90.00
#
_symmetry.space_group_name_H-M   'P 1'
#
loop_
_entity.id
_entity.type
_entity.pdbx_description
1 polymer ?
#
loop_
_entity_poly.entity_id
_entity_poly.type
_entity_poly.pdbx_seq_one_letter_code
_entity_poly.pdbx_strand_id
1 'polypeptide(L)'
;MAMRDQSIAVKGKLLCGPDPDDLLAQGYTDHHGGFNLSGGTAELTQIDPVLKVYHDCDDGLKPGSRKVKFKLPKSYITNGKVPKKTFDIGILNLETIFPHEEREMIVS
;
A
#
# COMPACT_ATOMS: atom_id res chain seq x y z
N MET A 1 -15.24 -24.82 -50.61
CA MET A 1 -14.16 -24.15 -49.83
C MET A 1 -14.47 -24.43 -48.37
N ALA A 2 -13.65 -25.23 -47.70
CA ALA A 2 -13.96 -25.75 -46.37
C ALA A 2 -13.84 -24.65 -45.31
N MET A 3 -14.85 -24.53 -44.44
CA MET A 3 -14.72 -23.77 -43.19
C MET A 3 -13.64 -24.46 -42.34
N ARG A 4 -12.66 -23.69 -41.89
CA ARG A 4 -11.67 -24.16 -40.91
C ARG A 4 -12.23 -23.92 -39.52
N ASP A 5 -12.58 -24.99 -38.83
CA ASP A 5 -12.82 -24.92 -37.40
C ASP A 5 -11.48 -24.78 -36.68
N GLN A 6 -11.32 -23.70 -35.92
CA GLN A 6 -10.20 -23.51 -35.00
C GLN A 6 -10.75 -23.17 -33.62
N SER A 7 -10.26 -23.86 -32.60
CA SER A 7 -10.54 -23.54 -31.21
C SER A 7 -9.24 -23.58 -30.41
N ILE A 8 -9.12 -22.67 -29.45
CA ILE A 8 -8.11 -22.73 -28.40
C ILE A 8 -8.83 -22.89 -27.07
N ALA A 9 -8.36 -23.82 -26.24
CA ALA A 9 -8.81 -23.99 -24.88
C ALA A 9 -7.69 -23.57 -23.93
N VAL A 10 -8.00 -22.66 -23.01
CA VAL A 10 -7.12 -22.35 -21.89
C VAL A 10 -7.78 -22.89 -20.63
N LYS A 11 -7.12 -23.85 -19.99
CA LYS A 11 -7.50 -24.35 -18.67
C LYS A 11 -6.49 -23.80 -17.66
N GLY A 12 -6.83 -22.68 -17.06
CA GLY A 12 -6.09 -22.09 -15.95
C GLY A 12 -6.82 -22.33 -14.64
N LYS A 13 -6.06 -22.56 -13.56
CA LYS A 13 -6.54 -22.33 -12.20
C LYS A 13 -5.92 -21.02 -11.75
N LEU A 14 -6.74 -19.98 -11.61
CA LEU A 14 -6.32 -18.77 -10.91
C LEU A 14 -6.27 -19.12 -9.42
N LEU A 15 -5.08 -19.01 -8.83
CA LEU A 15 -4.89 -19.08 -7.39
C LEU A 15 -4.99 -17.65 -6.87
N CYS A 16 -6.08 -17.32 -6.20
CA CYS A 16 -6.00 -16.34 -5.12
C CYS A 16 -5.39 -17.07 -3.93
N GLY A 17 -4.20 -16.65 -3.50
CA GLY A 17 -3.88 -16.81 -2.08
C GLY A 17 -4.89 -15.96 -1.30
N PRO A 18 -5.39 -16.41 -0.15
CA PRO A 18 -6.35 -15.68 0.68
C PRO A 18 -5.70 -14.49 1.44
N ASP A 19 -4.75 -13.80 0.82
CA ASP A 19 -4.13 -12.60 1.39
C ASP A 19 -4.45 -11.40 0.49
N PRO A 20 -5.71 -10.92 0.48
CA PRO A 20 -5.99 -9.58 0.00
C PRO A 20 -5.25 -8.59 0.90
N ASP A 21 -4.47 -7.66 0.32
CA ASP A 21 -3.72 -6.63 1.06
C ASP A 21 -4.54 -6.06 2.24
N ASP A 22 -4.20 -6.49 3.46
CA ASP A 22 -4.92 -6.09 4.67
C ASP A 22 -4.61 -4.64 5.05
N LEU A 23 -5.64 -3.89 5.44
CA LEU A 23 -5.43 -2.61 6.11
C LEU A 23 -5.03 -2.85 7.57
N LEU A 24 -3.74 -2.69 7.88
CA LEU A 24 -3.24 -2.87 9.25
C LEU A 24 -3.65 -1.72 10.18
N ALA A 25 -3.55 -0.48 9.69
CA ALA A 25 -3.90 0.73 10.40
C ALA A 25 -4.06 1.90 9.42
N GLN A 26 -4.84 2.90 9.82
CA GLN A 26 -4.97 4.17 9.12
C GLN A 26 -5.11 5.32 10.11
N GLY A 27 -4.71 6.51 9.68
CA GLY A 27 -4.82 7.73 10.47
C GLY A 27 -4.36 8.94 9.67
N TYR A 28 -4.53 10.11 10.28
CA TYR A 28 -4.06 11.38 9.74
C TYR A 28 -2.88 11.87 10.56
N THR A 29 -2.07 12.73 9.95
CA THR A 29 -1.05 13.47 10.69
C THR A 29 -1.70 14.44 11.67
N ASP A 30 -0.99 14.73 12.76
CA ASP A 30 -1.35 15.83 13.66
C ASP A 30 -1.04 17.20 13.02
N HIS A 31 -1.29 18.27 13.77
CA HIS A 31 -1.06 19.66 13.36
C HIS A 31 0.41 20.02 13.16
N HIS A 32 1.35 19.17 13.58
CA HIS A 32 2.78 19.31 13.36
C HIS A 32 3.30 18.38 12.26
N GLY A 33 2.42 17.65 11.56
CA GLY A 33 2.78 16.68 10.53
C GLY A 33 3.25 15.32 11.08
N GLY A 34 3.18 15.11 12.39
CA GLY A 34 3.55 13.85 13.03
C GLY A 34 2.47 12.79 12.88
N PHE A 35 2.85 11.52 12.79
CA PHE A 35 1.91 10.40 12.81
C PHE A 35 2.52 9.19 13.53
N ASN A 36 1.67 8.35 14.11
CA ASN A 36 2.08 7.09 14.70
C ASN A 36 0.99 6.05 14.43
N LEU A 37 1.33 5.01 13.67
CA LEU A 37 0.42 3.95 13.28
C LEU A 37 0.94 2.62 13.81
N SER A 38 0.04 1.85 14.44
CA SER A 38 0.32 0.50 14.89
C SER A 38 -0.81 -0.42 14.44
N GLY A 39 -0.47 -1.51 13.78
CA GLY A 39 -1.42 -2.49 13.29
C GLY A 39 -0.77 -3.87 13.22
N GLY A 40 -1.61 -4.91 13.20
CA GLY A 40 -1.15 -6.28 13.10
C GLY A 40 -2.25 -7.16 12.54
N THR A 41 -1.85 -8.14 11.73
CA THR A 41 -2.74 -9.13 11.12
C THR A 41 -2.31 -10.54 11.54
N ALA A 42 -3.18 -11.53 11.30
CA ALA A 42 -2.92 -12.93 11.60
C ALA A 42 -2.56 -13.67 10.30
N GLU A 43 -1.27 -13.64 9.95
CA GLU A 43 -0.77 -14.23 8.72
C GLU A 43 -0.02 -15.55 8.92
N LEU A 44 -0.14 -16.44 7.94
CA LEU A 44 0.62 -17.70 7.90
C LEU A 44 2.09 -17.47 7.52
N THR A 45 2.37 -16.40 6.79
CA THR A 45 3.71 -16.04 6.33
C THR A 45 4.13 -14.69 6.89
N GLN A 46 5.39 -14.31 6.67
CA GLN A 46 5.85 -12.99 7.08
C GLN A 46 5.23 -11.92 6.18
N ILE A 47 4.56 -10.94 6.79
CA ILE A 47 3.95 -9.80 6.09
C ILE A 47 4.96 -8.97 5.28
N ASP A 48 4.47 -8.28 4.26
CA ASP A 48 5.20 -7.31 3.45
C ASP A 48 4.63 -5.89 3.65
N PRO A 49 4.92 -5.22 4.79
CA PRO A 49 4.27 -3.97 5.16
C PRO A 49 4.60 -2.82 4.20
N VAL A 50 3.58 -2.06 3.80
CA VAL A 50 3.70 -0.88 2.96
C VAL A 50 2.99 0.31 3.63
N LEU A 51 3.71 1.40 3.85
CA LEU A 51 3.13 2.69 4.23
C LEU A 51 2.67 3.41 2.96
N LYS A 52 1.38 3.75 2.90
CA LYS A 52 0.79 4.56 1.83
C LYS A 52 0.52 5.96 2.39
N VAL A 53 1.13 6.98 1.80
CA VAL A 53 0.92 8.39 2.19
C VAL A 53 0.10 9.05 1.11
N TYR A 54 -1.04 9.62 1.50
CA TYR A 54 -1.92 10.41 0.64
C TYR A 54 -1.77 11.88 1.02
N HIS A 55 -1.49 12.74 0.05
CA HIS A 55 -1.25 14.16 0.31
C HIS A 55 -1.57 15.04 -0.90
N ASP A 56 -1.80 16.32 -0.62
CA ASP A 56 -2.03 17.37 -1.62
C ASP A 56 -0.95 18.47 -1.57
N CYS A 57 0.20 18.18 -0.94
CA CYS A 57 1.35 19.10 -0.90
C CYS A 57 1.81 19.46 -2.32
N ASP A 58 1.96 20.75 -2.59
CA ASP A 58 2.25 21.32 -3.92
C ASP A 58 1.38 20.75 -5.05
N ASP A 59 0.13 20.38 -4.75
CA ASP A 59 -0.72 19.71 -5.74
C ASP A 59 -1.69 20.64 -6.49
N GLY A 60 -1.89 21.87 -5.99
CA GLY A 60 -2.86 22.81 -6.56
C GLY A 60 -4.30 22.29 -6.46
N LEU A 61 -5.16 22.66 -7.42
CA LEU A 61 -6.58 22.26 -7.45
C LEU A 61 -6.81 21.07 -8.38
N LYS A 62 -6.10 19.96 -8.16
CA LYS A 62 -6.29 18.72 -8.93
C LYS A 62 -7.20 17.75 -8.18
N PRO A 63 -8.10 17.02 -8.87
CA PRO A 63 -8.95 16.02 -8.24
C PRO A 63 -8.12 14.80 -7.78
N GLY A 64 -8.51 14.22 -6.63
CA GLY A 64 -7.79 13.13 -5.98
C GLY A 64 -6.51 13.59 -5.28
N SER A 65 -5.80 12.66 -4.66
CA SER A 65 -4.57 12.96 -3.91
C SER A 65 -3.35 12.27 -4.51
N ARG A 66 -2.18 12.89 -4.33
CA ARG A 66 -0.88 12.25 -4.61
C ARG A 66 -0.68 11.12 -3.60
N LYS A 67 -0.16 9.99 -4.08
CA LYS A 67 0.03 8.76 -3.31
C LYS A 67 1.45 8.26 -3.45
N VAL A 68 2.16 8.23 -2.33
CA VAL A 68 3.51 7.66 -2.22
C VAL A 68 3.46 6.35 -1.44
N LYS A 69 4.24 5.36 -1.88
CA LYS A 69 4.30 4.02 -1.25
C LYS A 69 5.72 3.76 -0.75
N PHE A 70 5.86 3.45 0.54
CA PHE A 70 7.12 3.05 1.16
C PHE A 70 7.02 1.61 1.65
N LYS A 71 7.88 0.72 1.12
CA LYS A 71 8.03 -0.63 1.68
C LYS A 71 8.79 -0.53 2.99
N LEU A 72 8.21 -1.04 4.07
CA LEU A 72 8.87 -1.00 5.37
C LEU A 72 9.83 -2.19 5.52
N PRO A 73 10.97 -2.04 6.22
CA PRO A 73 11.95 -3.10 6.31
C PRO A 73 11.43 -4.29 7.14
N LYS A 74 11.58 -5.50 6.61
CA LYS A 74 11.15 -6.75 7.27
C LYS A 74 11.76 -6.96 8.66
N SER A 75 12.91 -6.34 8.95
CA SER A 75 13.61 -6.42 10.25
C SER A 75 12.85 -5.76 11.42
N TYR A 76 11.82 -4.97 11.12
CA TYR A 76 10.95 -4.33 12.12
C TYR A 76 9.67 -5.12 12.41
N ILE A 77 9.39 -6.20 11.68
CA ILE A 77 8.25 -7.08 11.95
C ILE A 77 8.51 -7.85 13.26
N THR A 78 7.52 -7.85 14.14
CA THR A 78 7.59 -8.54 15.45
C THR A 78 6.43 -9.48 15.64
N ASN A 79 6.64 -10.57 16.38
CA ASN A 79 5.58 -11.53 16.68
C ASN A 79 4.57 -10.95 17.69
N GLY A 80 3.28 -11.15 17.38
CA GLY A 80 2.15 -10.70 18.19
C GLY A 80 1.45 -9.47 17.63
N LYS A 81 0.22 -9.20 18.11
CA LYS A 81 -0.60 -8.07 17.63
C LYS A 81 -0.09 -6.69 18.07
N VAL A 82 0.80 -6.64 19.06
CA VAL A 82 1.38 -5.41 19.57
C VAL A 82 2.83 -5.31 19.10
N PRO A 83 3.21 -4.25 18.38
CA PRO A 83 4.57 -4.09 17.89
C PRO A 83 5.56 -3.88 19.05
N LYS A 84 6.72 -4.54 18.97
CA LYS A 84 7.81 -4.39 19.96
C LYS A 84 8.92 -3.44 19.49
N LYS A 85 8.86 -3.01 18.22
CA LYS A 85 9.80 -2.10 17.60
C LYS A 85 9.03 -1.11 16.74
N THR A 86 9.53 0.11 16.67
CA THR A 86 8.98 1.17 15.82
C THR A 86 10.01 1.50 14.76
N PHE A 87 9.59 1.50 13.50
CA PHE A 87 10.40 2.02 12.40
C PHE A 87 10.15 3.53 12.30
N ASP A 88 11.19 4.32 12.54
CA ASP A 88 11.15 5.76 12.33
C ASP A 88 11.58 6.06 10.89
N ILE A 89 10.64 6.57 10.08
CA ILE A 89 10.89 6.94 8.68
C ILE A 89 11.56 8.33 8.56
N GLY A 90 11.64 9.07 9.67
CA GLY A 90 12.16 10.43 9.71
C GLY A 90 11.18 11.47 9.14
N ILE A 91 11.74 12.63 8.79
CA ILE A 91 10.99 13.74 8.20
C ILE A 91 11.13 13.67 6.68
N LEU A 92 9.99 13.57 5.99
CA LEU A 92 9.94 13.54 4.52
C LEU A 92 9.34 14.84 3.99
N ASN A 93 10.01 15.48 3.04
CA ASN A 93 9.43 16.60 2.31
C ASN A 93 8.55 16.10 1.14
N LEU A 94 7.23 16.19 1.32
CA LEU A 94 6.22 15.74 0.36
C LEU A 94 5.97 16.71 -0.79
N GLU A 95 6.61 17.89 -0.82
CA GLU A 95 6.61 18.76 -2.00
C GLU A 95 7.39 18.12 -3.15
N THR A 96 8.42 17.33 -2.83
CA THR A 96 9.22 16.62 -3.82
C THR A 96 8.43 15.53 -4.54
N ILE A 97 8.86 15.17 -5.76
CA ILE A 97 8.24 14.09 -6.54
C ILE A 97 9.00 12.79 -6.25
N PHE A 98 8.32 11.82 -5.65
CA PHE A 98 8.88 10.50 -5.39
C PHE A 98 8.79 9.60 -6.63
N PRO A 99 9.77 8.72 -6.87
CA PRO A 99 9.66 7.70 -7.91
C PRO A 99 8.43 6.83 -7.71
N HIS A 100 7.69 6.56 -8.80
CA HIS A 100 6.44 5.78 -8.77
C HIS A 100 5.33 6.37 -7.90
N GLU A 101 5.33 7.68 -7.67
CA GLU A 101 4.17 8.36 -7.10
C GLU A 101 2.96 8.21 -8.03
N GLU A 102 1.83 7.86 -7.43
CA GLU A 102 0.55 7.64 -8.10
C GLU A 102 -0.42 8.78 -7.74
N ARG A 103 -1.54 8.84 -8.46
CA ARG A 103 -2.70 9.65 -8.08
C ARG A 103 -3.88 8.73 -7.85
N GLU A 104 -4.57 8.90 -6.73
CA GLU A 104 -5.75 8.11 -6.39
C GLU A 104 -6.95 9.01 -6.08
N MET A 105 -8.09 8.67 -6.68
CA MET A 105 -9.36 9.31 -6.39
C MET A 105 -9.92 8.69 -5.11
N ILE A 106 -9.86 9.41 -4.00
CA ILE A 106 -10.49 8.98 -2.76
C ILE A 106 -11.99 9.27 -2.89
N VAL A 107 -12.75 8.31 -3.42
CA VAL A 107 -14.21 8.35 -3.40
C VAL A 107 -14.67 7.95 -2.00
N SER A 108 -15.25 8.90 -1.27
CA SER A 108 -15.85 8.68 0.05
C SER A 108 -17.12 7.84 -0.03
#